data_AF-A0A0E3RMY5-F1
#
_entry.id   AF-A0A0E3RMY5-F1
#
_cell.length_a   1.000
_cell.length_b   1.000
_cell.length_c   1.000
_cell.angle_alpha   90.00
_cell.angle_beta   90.00
_cell.angle_gamma   90.00
#
_symmetry.space_group_name_H-M   'P 1'
#
loop_
_entity.id
_entity.type
_entity.pdbx_description
1 polymer ?
#
loop_
_entity_poly.entity_id
_entity_poly.type
_entity_poly.pdbx_seq_one_letter_code
_entity_poly.pdbx_strand_id
1 'polypeptide(L)'
;MATRKNVPDYEISNELWNKIKPLLPLPKPKKKPGRPRKDDKRILSGIFYLLRTGCQWKSLPRFYGAPSTVHDRFQEWQKSGFFENMWQAGLMEYDTKNGLEWEWQAIDGAMTKAPLGGSGTGANPTDRGKTGTKRSILTDGKGMPLSVTVDGANRHDKKLVKETFDSIIIKRPSTDEGIQNVCMDKGYDFPDI
;
A
#
# COMPACT_ATOMS: atom_id res chain seq x y z
N MET A 1 15.17 -33.66 -17.31
CA MET A 1 14.61 -32.37 -17.77
C MET A 1 13.80 -31.78 -16.64
N ALA A 2 14.25 -30.67 -16.04
CA ALA A 2 13.49 -29.99 -15.00
C ALA A 2 12.19 -29.43 -15.62
N THR A 3 11.05 -29.84 -15.09
CA THR A 3 9.76 -29.22 -15.37
C THR A 3 9.84 -27.74 -15.03
N ARG A 4 9.88 -26.87 -16.06
CA ARG A 4 9.73 -25.43 -15.86
C ARG A 4 8.42 -25.20 -15.11
N LYS A 5 8.49 -24.73 -13.86
CA LYS A 5 7.32 -24.21 -13.14
C LYS A 5 6.72 -23.10 -14.01
N ASN A 6 5.63 -23.41 -14.71
CA ASN A 6 4.88 -22.46 -15.53
C ASN A 6 3.87 -21.64 -14.72
N VAL A 7 3.89 -21.78 -13.38
CA VAL A 7 3.16 -20.89 -12.48
C VAL A 7 4.16 -19.83 -12.01
N PRO A 8 3.95 -18.56 -12.33
CA PRO A 8 4.81 -17.49 -11.83
C PRO A 8 4.61 -17.36 -10.33
N ASP A 9 5.69 -17.10 -9.58
CA ASP A 9 5.75 -17.09 -8.11
C ASP A 9 4.81 -16.08 -7.40
N TYR A 10 3.97 -15.37 -8.14
CA TYR A 10 3.13 -14.28 -7.66
C TYR A 10 1.64 -14.42 -8.04
N GLU A 11 1.20 -15.63 -8.41
CA GLU A 11 -0.24 -15.88 -8.55
C GLU A 11 -0.93 -15.87 -7.18
N ILE A 12 -2.02 -15.12 -7.07
CA ILE A 12 -2.83 -15.07 -5.85
C ILE A 12 -3.48 -16.44 -5.62
N SER A 13 -3.42 -16.95 -4.40
CA SER A 13 -4.08 -18.22 -4.06
C SER A 13 -5.60 -18.10 -4.20
N ASN A 14 -6.30 -19.20 -4.47
CA ASN A 14 -7.77 -19.17 -4.53
C ASN A 14 -8.38 -18.78 -3.19
N GLU A 15 -7.76 -19.19 -2.08
CA GLU A 15 -8.21 -18.81 -0.73
C GLU A 15 -8.15 -17.29 -0.54
N LEU A 16 -7.02 -16.66 -0.83
CA LEU A 16 -6.86 -15.21 -0.70
C LEU A 16 -7.79 -14.49 -1.69
N TRP A 17 -7.91 -14.99 -2.91
CA TRP A 17 -8.81 -14.43 -3.91
C TRP A 17 -10.27 -14.42 -3.45
N ASN A 18 -10.75 -15.49 -2.81
CA ASN A 18 -12.13 -15.56 -2.32
C ASN A 18 -12.43 -14.51 -1.25
N LYS A 19 -11.42 -14.09 -0.46
CA LYS A 19 -11.56 -13.00 0.52
C LYS A 19 -11.48 -11.61 -0.12
N ILE A 20 -10.65 -11.44 -1.15
CA ILE A 20 -10.44 -10.15 -1.83
C ILE A 20 -11.57 -9.83 -2.82
N LYS A 21 -12.06 -10.82 -3.55
CA LYS A 21 -13.04 -10.65 -4.64
C LYS A 21 -14.28 -9.83 -4.22
N PRO A 22 -14.88 -10.02 -3.02
CA PRO A 22 -16.01 -9.21 -2.56
C PRO A 22 -15.71 -7.71 -2.39
N LEU A 23 -14.44 -7.32 -2.22
CA LEU A 23 -14.03 -5.92 -2.02
C LEU A 23 -13.90 -5.16 -3.34
N LEU A 24 -13.93 -5.86 -4.47
CA LEU A 24 -13.79 -5.24 -5.79
C LEU A 24 -14.96 -4.31 -6.08
N PRO A 25 -14.71 -3.15 -6.74
CA PRO A 25 -15.80 -2.32 -7.22
C PRO A 25 -16.61 -3.06 -8.27
N LEU A 26 -17.91 -2.80 -8.29
CA LEU A 26 -18.78 -3.33 -9.34
C LEU A 26 -18.30 -2.83 -10.71
N PRO A 27 -18.14 -3.72 -11.70
CA PRO A 27 -17.72 -3.31 -13.03
C PRO A 27 -18.76 -2.36 -13.64
N LYS A 28 -18.29 -1.25 -14.22
CA LYS A 28 -19.15 -0.26 -14.86
C LYS A 28 -20.00 -0.93 -15.96
N PRO A 29 -21.31 -0.64 -16.02
CA PRO A 29 -22.17 -1.17 -17.07
C PRO A 29 -21.69 -0.70 -18.44
N LYS A 30 -21.65 -1.63 -19.41
CA LYS A 30 -21.27 -1.31 -20.78
C LYS A 30 -22.47 -0.78 -21.55
N LYS A 31 -22.34 0.41 -22.16
CA LYS A 31 -23.35 0.97 -23.07
C LYS A 31 -23.46 0.21 -24.41
N LYS A 32 -22.38 -0.49 -24.82
CA LYS A 32 -22.31 -1.29 -26.05
C LYS A 32 -21.58 -2.61 -25.80
N PRO A 33 -21.93 -3.70 -26.51
CA PRO A 33 -21.16 -4.93 -26.49
C PRO A 33 -19.74 -4.64 -27.00
N GLY A 34 -18.75 -5.08 -26.23
CA GLY A 34 -17.33 -4.89 -26.52
C GLY A 34 -16.53 -5.93 -25.77
N ARG A 35 -15.21 -5.99 -26.02
CA ARG A 35 -14.33 -7.06 -25.51
C ARG A 35 -14.59 -7.38 -24.04
N PRO A 36 -14.82 -8.66 -23.67
CA PRO A 36 -15.07 -9.06 -22.29
C PRO A 36 -13.98 -8.54 -21.34
N ARG A 37 -14.38 -8.25 -20.09
CA ARG A 37 -13.45 -7.85 -19.03
C ARG A 37 -12.49 -9.02 -18.78
N LYS A 38 -11.19 -8.73 -18.65
CA LYS A 38 -10.20 -9.74 -18.28
C LYS A 38 -10.44 -10.19 -16.84
N ASP A 39 -10.04 -11.43 -16.56
CA ASP A 39 -10.12 -12.04 -15.23
C ASP A 39 -9.39 -11.18 -14.18
N ASP A 40 -10.14 -10.72 -13.18
CA ASP A 40 -9.64 -9.77 -12.18
C ASP A 40 -8.57 -10.41 -11.27
N LYS A 41 -8.65 -11.72 -10.99
CA LYS A 41 -7.64 -12.44 -10.19
C LYS A 41 -6.26 -12.37 -10.85
N ARG A 42 -6.25 -12.63 -12.16
CA ARG A 42 -5.04 -12.58 -12.98
C ARG A 42 -4.48 -11.17 -13.12
N ILE A 43 -5.34 -10.16 -13.24
CA ILE A 43 -4.91 -8.76 -13.28
C ILE A 43 -4.27 -8.35 -11.94
N LEU A 44 -4.91 -8.69 -10.81
CA LEU A 44 -4.37 -8.39 -9.49
C LEU A 44 -3.03 -9.10 -9.23
N SER A 45 -2.89 -10.36 -9.67
CA SER A 45 -1.62 -11.09 -9.62
C SER A 45 -0.53 -10.38 -10.43
N GLY A 46 -0.88 -9.78 -11.58
CA GLY A 46 0.04 -8.98 -12.38
C GLY A 46 0.46 -7.67 -11.70
N ILE A 47 -0.44 -7.03 -10.95
CA ILE A 47 -0.12 -5.85 -10.14
C ILE A 47 0.87 -6.24 -9.03
N PHE A 48 0.65 -7.33 -8.31
CA PHE A 48 1.59 -7.80 -7.28
C PHE A 48 2.94 -8.23 -7.84
N TYR A 49 2.96 -8.89 -9.00
CA TYR A 49 4.21 -9.16 -9.70
C TYR A 49 5.01 -7.88 -9.96
N LEU A 50 4.34 -6.83 -10.46
CA LEU A 50 4.98 -5.55 -10.75
C LEU A 50 5.51 -4.88 -9.49
N LEU A 51 4.71 -4.83 -8.41
CA LEU A 51 5.10 -4.23 -7.14
C LEU A 51 6.28 -4.97 -6.49
N ARG A 52 6.34 -6.29 -6.62
CA ARG A 52 7.36 -7.12 -5.99
C ARG A 52 8.68 -7.14 -6.75
N THR A 53 8.63 -7.11 -8.08
CA THR A 53 9.83 -7.13 -8.94
C THR A 53 10.36 -5.73 -9.28
N GLY A 54 9.51 -4.71 -9.17
CA GLY A 54 9.84 -3.35 -9.60
C GLY A 54 9.97 -3.19 -11.12
N CYS A 55 9.49 -4.16 -11.92
CA CYS A 55 9.57 -4.07 -13.38
C CYS A 55 8.73 -2.89 -13.91
N GLN A 56 9.14 -2.33 -15.05
CA GLN A 56 8.32 -1.32 -15.73
C GLN A 56 6.99 -1.92 -16.21
N TRP A 57 5.91 -1.14 -16.24
CA TRP A 57 4.60 -1.57 -16.78
C TRP A 57 4.71 -2.25 -18.14
N LYS A 58 5.50 -1.67 -19.07
CA LYS A 58 5.70 -2.23 -20.42
C LYS A 58 6.41 -3.59 -20.43
N SER A 59 7.15 -3.90 -19.36
CA SER A 59 7.86 -5.17 -19.17
C SER A 59 7.02 -6.22 -18.44
N LEU A 60 5.78 -5.88 -18.05
CA LEU A 60 4.90 -6.83 -17.39
C LEU A 60 4.65 -8.04 -18.31
N PRO A 61 4.86 -9.27 -17.82
CA PRO A 61 4.63 -10.46 -18.62
C PRO A 61 3.23 -10.51 -19.21
N ARG A 62 3.14 -10.73 -20.52
CA ARG A 62 1.89 -10.72 -21.29
C ARG A 62 0.86 -11.74 -20.82
N PHE A 63 1.30 -12.76 -20.10
CA PHE A 63 0.36 -13.70 -19.52
C PHE A 63 -0.53 -12.99 -18.50
N TYR A 64 -0.11 -12.03 -17.67
CA TYR A 64 -1.04 -11.35 -16.74
C TYR A 64 -2.10 -10.52 -17.47
N GLY A 65 -1.75 -9.99 -18.64
CA GLY A 65 -2.63 -9.17 -19.46
C GLY A 65 -1.82 -8.26 -20.37
N ALA A 66 -2.51 -7.46 -21.18
CA ALA A 66 -1.84 -6.33 -21.81
C ALA A 66 -1.46 -5.30 -20.73
N PRO A 67 -0.23 -4.74 -20.73
CA PRO A 67 0.20 -3.74 -19.75
C PRO A 67 -0.78 -2.59 -19.55
N SER A 68 -1.37 -2.07 -20.64
CA SER A 68 -2.39 -1.03 -20.58
C SER A 68 -3.63 -1.48 -19.80
N THR A 69 -4.12 -2.70 -20.05
CA THR A 69 -5.28 -3.24 -19.32
C THR A 69 -5.01 -3.42 -17.83
N VAL A 70 -3.81 -3.87 -17.45
CA VAL A 70 -3.44 -4.04 -16.04
C VAL A 70 -3.33 -2.67 -15.37
N HIS A 71 -2.69 -1.70 -16.03
CA HIS A 71 -2.58 -0.33 -15.53
C HIS A 71 -3.95 0.36 -15.40
N ASP A 72 -4.83 0.25 -16.40
CA ASP A 72 -6.18 0.82 -16.35
C ASP A 72 -6.98 0.24 -15.18
N ARG A 73 -6.81 -1.06 -14.91
CA ARG A 73 -7.47 -1.74 -13.78
C ARG A 73 -6.89 -1.30 -12.44
N PHE A 74 -5.58 -1.15 -12.34
CA PHE A 74 -4.92 -0.57 -11.16
C PHE A 74 -5.47 0.83 -10.86
N GLN A 75 -5.59 1.71 -11.86
CA GLN A 75 -6.15 3.05 -11.71
C GLN A 75 -7.63 3.04 -11.32
N GLU A 76 -8.42 2.13 -11.92
CA GLU A 76 -9.84 1.93 -11.57
C GLU A 76 -10.00 1.55 -10.09
N TRP A 77 -9.20 0.59 -9.62
CA TRP A 77 -9.24 0.08 -8.26
C TRP A 77 -8.66 1.05 -7.23
N GLN A 78 -7.59 1.76 -7.58
CA GLN A 78 -7.05 2.82 -6.73
C GLN A 78 -8.10 3.90 -6.48
N LYS A 79 -8.79 4.37 -7.53
CA LYS A 79 -9.86 5.38 -7.40
C LYS A 79 -11.08 4.91 -6.64
N SER A 80 -11.31 3.59 -6.55
CA SER A 80 -12.43 3.03 -5.80
C SER A 80 -12.11 2.73 -4.33
N GLY A 81 -10.89 3.01 -3.85
CA GLY A 81 -10.45 2.64 -2.51
C GLY A 81 -10.24 1.13 -2.33
N PHE A 82 -10.18 0.34 -3.41
CA PHE A 82 -10.07 -1.13 -3.30
C PHE A 82 -8.84 -1.58 -2.52
N PHE A 83 -7.68 -0.94 -2.75
CA PHE A 83 -6.44 -1.31 -2.06
C PHE A 83 -6.47 -0.94 -0.58
N GLU A 84 -7.08 0.19 -0.22
CA GLU A 84 -7.29 0.59 1.18
C GLU A 84 -8.22 -0.38 1.90
N ASN A 85 -9.36 -0.72 1.29
CA ASN A 85 -10.29 -1.72 1.83
C ASN A 85 -9.62 -3.10 1.98
N MET A 86 -8.78 -3.48 1.02
CA MET A 86 -8.02 -4.74 1.08
C MET A 86 -7.01 -4.74 2.22
N TRP A 87 -6.31 -3.61 2.45
CA TRP A 87 -5.37 -3.47 3.57
C TRP A 87 -6.11 -3.52 4.91
N GLN A 88 -7.22 -2.80 5.05
CA GLN A 88 -8.05 -2.81 6.25
C GLN A 88 -8.55 -4.23 6.57
N ALA A 89 -9.15 -4.91 5.60
CA ALA A 89 -9.63 -6.28 5.77
C ALA A 89 -8.49 -7.25 6.14
N GLY A 90 -7.32 -7.08 5.54
CA GLY A 90 -6.12 -7.86 5.85
C GLY A 90 -5.64 -7.66 7.29
N LEU A 91 -5.61 -6.41 7.78
CA LEU A 91 -5.25 -6.11 9.17
C LEU A 91 -6.28 -6.67 10.15
N MET A 92 -7.58 -6.56 9.87
CA MET A 92 -8.62 -7.12 10.74
C MET A 92 -8.53 -8.66 10.83
N GLU A 93 -8.25 -9.32 9.70
CA GLU A 93 -8.01 -10.77 9.71
C GLU A 93 -6.73 -11.13 10.47
N TYR A 94 -5.66 -10.35 10.29
CA TYR A 94 -4.41 -10.53 11.03
C TYR A 94 -4.61 -10.39 12.53
N ASP A 95 -5.31 -9.35 12.96
CA ASP A 95 -5.62 -9.06 14.36
C ASP A 95 -6.43 -10.21 14.99
N THR A 96 -7.46 -10.68 14.29
CA THR A 96 -8.28 -11.82 14.76
C THR A 96 -7.44 -13.09 14.94
N LYS A 97 -6.46 -13.34 14.06
CA LYS A 97 -5.68 -14.58 14.05
C LYS A 97 -4.43 -14.55 14.93
N ASN A 98 -3.77 -13.40 15.00
CA ASN A 98 -2.44 -13.26 15.58
C ASN A 98 -2.39 -12.21 16.70
N GLY A 99 -3.39 -11.33 16.79
CA GLY A 99 -3.38 -10.13 17.64
C GLY A 99 -2.40 -9.07 17.14
N LEU A 100 -2.87 -7.86 16.94
CA LEU A 100 -2.01 -6.68 16.75
C LEU A 100 -1.39 -6.27 18.09
N GLU A 101 -0.10 -5.96 18.07
CA GLU A 101 0.64 -5.54 19.26
C GLU A 101 0.62 -4.02 19.39
N TRP A 102 -0.32 -3.51 20.19
CA TRP A 102 -0.52 -2.07 20.41
C TRP A 102 0.39 -1.47 21.49
N GLU A 103 0.98 -2.29 22.36
CA GLU A 103 1.80 -1.80 23.47
C GLU A 103 3.05 -1.06 22.97
N TRP A 104 3.65 -1.54 21.88
CA TRP A 104 4.81 -0.91 21.26
C TRP A 104 4.55 -0.73 19.78
N GLN A 105 4.51 0.52 19.33
CA GLN A 105 4.43 0.86 17.92
C GLN A 105 5.73 1.51 17.47
N ALA A 106 6.00 1.57 16.17
CA ALA A 106 7.14 2.28 15.62
C ALA A 106 6.70 3.18 14.47
N ILE A 107 7.27 4.40 14.42
CA ILE A 107 7.08 5.32 13.30
C ILE A 107 8.43 5.67 12.70
N ASP A 108 8.50 5.61 11.37
CA ASP A 108 9.68 5.98 10.61
C ASP A 108 9.29 6.58 9.25
N GLY A 109 10.19 7.42 8.73
CA GLY A 109 10.04 8.14 7.48
C GLY A 109 11.01 7.66 6.40
N ALA A 110 10.52 7.51 5.17
CA ALA A 110 11.36 7.22 4.01
C ALA A 110 11.12 8.21 2.87
N MET A 111 12.20 8.70 2.25
CA MET A 111 12.14 9.55 1.07
C MET A 111 12.40 8.77 -0.22
N THR A 112 11.63 9.02 -1.26
CA THR A 112 11.83 8.48 -2.60
C THR A 112 11.74 9.56 -3.68
N LYS A 113 12.35 9.31 -4.84
CA LYS A 113 12.27 10.23 -5.98
C LYS A 113 10.87 10.20 -6.58
N ALA A 114 10.36 11.37 -6.93
CA ALA A 114 9.06 11.55 -7.57
C ALA A 114 9.23 12.45 -8.81
N PRO A 115 9.92 11.97 -9.86
CA PRO A 115 10.30 12.81 -11.00
C PRO A 115 9.11 13.34 -11.80
N LEU A 116 7.92 12.74 -11.65
CA LEU A 116 6.70 13.17 -12.32
C LEU A 116 5.85 14.14 -11.49
N GLY A 117 6.27 14.49 -10.27
CA GLY A 117 5.54 15.40 -9.39
C GLY A 117 4.23 14.84 -8.83
N GLY A 118 3.42 15.73 -8.25
CA GLY A 118 2.14 15.42 -7.61
C GLY A 118 1.88 16.24 -6.36
N SER A 119 0.69 16.11 -5.76
CA SER A 119 0.29 16.86 -4.56
C SER A 119 1.14 16.56 -3.32
N GLY A 120 1.71 15.35 -3.22
CA GLY A 120 2.61 14.94 -2.13
C GLY A 120 4.09 14.95 -2.53
N THR A 121 4.52 15.97 -3.29
CA THR A 121 5.91 16.08 -3.74
C THR A 121 6.54 17.41 -3.36
N GLY A 122 7.85 17.41 -3.15
CA GLY A 122 8.64 18.59 -2.79
C GLY A 122 10.12 18.39 -3.02
N ALA A 123 10.91 19.46 -2.88
CA ALA A 123 12.35 19.43 -3.13
C ALA A 123 13.04 18.48 -2.13
N ASN A 124 13.77 17.48 -2.62
CA ASN A 124 14.46 16.54 -1.75
C ASN A 124 15.78 17.15 -1.25
N PRO A 125 15.94 17.35 0.08
CA PRO A 125 17.14 17.96 0.64
C PRO A 125 18.41 17.12 0.42
N THR A 126 18.29 15.81 0.20
CA THR A 126 19.43 14.90 0.05
C THR A 126 19.75 14.53 -1.42
N ASP A 127 18.92 14.96 -2.37
CA ASP A 127 19.10 14.68 -3.81
C ASP A 127 19.11 15.99 -4.63
N ARG A 128 19.89 16.97 -4.16
CA ARG A 128 20.11 18.26 -4.84
C ARG A 128 18.81 19.03 -5.17
N GLY A 129 17.81 18.91 -4.30
CA GLY A 129 16.52 19.58 -4.50
C GLY A 129 15.63 18.94 -5.57
N LYS A 130 15.97 17.76 -6.11
CA LYS A 130 15.09 17.06 -7.05
C LYS A 130 13.76 16.72 -6.40
N THR A 131 12.70 16.69 -7.21
CA THR A 131 11.35 16.37 -6.74
C THR A 131 11.29 14.97 -6.12
N GLY A 132 10.81 14.90 -4.88
CA GLY A 132 10.68 13.68 -4.11
C GLY A 132 9.45 13.70 -3.21
N THR A 133 9.15 12.53 -2.68
CA THR A 133 8.07 12.28 -1.72
C THR A 133 8.67 11.69 -0.46
N LYS A 134 8.08 12.03 0.68
CA LYS A 134 8.32 11.43 1.98
C LYS A 134 7.10 10.63 2.39
N ARG A 135 7.33 9.44 2.92
CA ARG A 135 6.29 8.57 3.47
C ARG A 135 6.62 8.29 4.92
N SER A 136 5.71 8.62 5.81
CA SER A 136 5.74 8.27 7.22
C SER A 136 4.87 7.04 7.42
N ILE A 137 5.38 5.99 8.06
CA ILE A 137 4.68 4.71 8.26
C ILE A 137 4.65 4.42 9.75
N LEU A 138 3.48 4.07 10.28
CA LEU A 138 3.32 3.51 11.62
C LEU A 138 3.14 2.01 11.52
N THR A 139 3.83 1.26 12.39
CA THR A 139 3.65 -0.19 12.54
C THR A 139 3.27 -0.57 13.96
N ASP A 140 2.64 -1.74 14.11
CA ASP A 140 2.51 -2.42 15.40
C ASP A 140 3.86 -3.00 15.89
N GLY A 141 3.86 -3.65 17.05
CA GLY A 141 5.06 -4.25 17.65
C GLY A 141 5.69 -5.38 16.85
N LYS A 142 4.90 -6.01 15.95
CA LYS A 142 5.35 -7.06 15.02
C LYS A 142 5.75 -6.51 13.66
N GLY A 143 5.71 -5.20 13.46
CA GLY A 143 6.04 -4.54 12.20
C GLY A 143 4.91 -4.54 11.17
N MET A 144 3.65 -4.81 11.56
CA MET A 144 2.49 -4.69 10.68
C MET A 144 2.16 -3.24 10.42
N PRO A 145 2.15 -2.77 9.16
CA PRO A 145 1.81 -1.39 8.82
C PRO A 145 0.36 -1.08 9.20
N LEU A 146 0.16 -0.11 10.07
CA LEU A 146 -1.13 0.37 10.56
C LEU A 146 -1.63 1.60 9.80
N SER A 147 -0.70 2.44 9.36
CA SER A 147 -0.99 3.67 8.62
C SER A 147 0.18 4.11 7.75
N VAL A 148 -0.11 4.97 6.78
CA VAL A 148 0.89 5.65 5.96
C VAL A 148 0.41 7.06 5.63
N THR A 149 1.30 8.04 5.80
CA THR A 149 1.08 9.42 5.38
C THR A 149 2.14 9.82 4.37
N VAL A 150 1.75 10.59 3.37
CA VAL A 150 2.61 10.95 2.23
C VAL A 150 2.63 12.47 2.07
N ASP A 151 3.82 13.08 2.08
CA ASP A 151 4.01 14.52 1.88
C ASP A 151 5.29 14.78 1.04
N GLY A 152 5.58 16.03 0.72
CA GLY A 152 6.78 16.42 -0.02
C GLY A 152 8.08 16.06 0.72
N ALA A 153 9.13 15.70 -0.03
CA ALA A 153 10.42 15.31 0.57
C ALA A 153 11.10 16.40 1.43
N ASN A 154 10.74 17.68 1.23
CA ASN A 154 11.23 18.81 2.03
C ASN A 154 10.57 18.93 3.41
N ARG A 155 9.53 18.14 3.69
CA ARG A 155 8.77 18.25 4.94
C ARG A 155 9.49 17.50 6.05
N HIS A 156 9.59 18.11 7.23
CA HIS A 156 10.20 17.46 8.40
C HIS A 156 9.32 16.30 8.87
N ASP A 157 9.93 15.15 9.18
CA ASP A 157 9.20 13.93 9.59
C ASP A 157 8.27 14.19 10.78
N LYS A 158 8.71 15.03 11.71
CA LYS A 158 7.92 15.47 12.87
C LYS A 158 6.52 16.00 12.52
N LYS A 159 6.39 16.67 11.37
CA LYS A 159 5.12 17.27 10.94
C LYS A 159 4.13 16.25 10.40
N LEU A 160 4.59 15.03 10.10
CA LEU A 160 3.74 13.94 9.62
C LEU A 160 3.25 13.04 10.77
N VAL A 161 3.82 13.12 11.98
CA VAL A 161 3.51 12.20 13.09
C VAL A 161 2.01 12.18 13.40
N LYS A 162 1.41 13.35 13.64
CA LYS A 162 -0.02 13.46 13.95
C LYS A 162 -0.89 12.83 12.85
N GLU A 163 -0.65 13.21 11.60
CA GLU A 163 -1.42 12.71 10.47
C GLU A 163 -1.20 11.20 10.26
N THR A 164 -0.02 10.69 10.57
CA THR A 164 0.28 9.25 10.53
C THR A 164 -0.56 8.50 11.57
N PHE A 165 -0.74 9.04 12.78
CA PHE A 165 -1.65 8.45 13.76
C PHE A 165 -3.12 8.59 13.37
N ASP A 166 -3.53 9.74 12.82
CA ASP A 166 -4.91 9.96 12.38
C ASP A 166 -5.29 9.05 11.18
N SER A 167 -4.29 8.59 10.42
CA SER A 167 -4.48 7.75 9.22
C SER A 167 -4.48 6.25 9.48
N ILE A 168 -4.56 5.80 10.74
CA ILE A 168 -4.69 4.37 11.06
C ILE A 168 -5.95 3.81 10.42
N ILE A 169 -5.78 2.76 9.61
CA ILE A 169 -6.85 2.29 8.72
C ILE A 169 -7.88 1.38 9.43
N ILE A 170 -7.60 0.98 10.66
CA ILE A 170 -8.49 0.22 11.54
C ILE A 170 -8.73 0.99 12.84
N LYS A 171 -9.74 0.58 13.62
CA LYS A 171 -9.99 1.20 14.91
C LYS A 171 -8.83 0.90 15.87
N ARG A 172 -8.14 1.94 16.32
CA ARG A 172 -7.15 1.87 17.39
C ARG A 172 -7.86 1.67 18.75
N PRO A 173 -7.40 0.74 19.61
CA PRO A 173 -7.92 0.60 20.98
C PRO A 173 -7.76 1.88 21.80
N SER A 174 -8.65 2.11 22.76
CA SER A 174 -8.49 3.25 23.68
C SER A 174 -7.19 3.12 24.47
N THR A 175 -6.57 4.25 24.83
CA THR A 175 -5.46 4.26 25.78
C THR A 175 -5.88 3.82 27.19
N ASP A 176 -7.18 3.81 27.48
CA ASP A 176 -7.71 3.25 28.73
C ASP A 176 -7.69 1.71 28.74
N GLU A 177 -7.57 1.08 27.57
CA GLU A 177 -7.53 -0.38 27.41
C GLU A 177 -6.11 -0.94 27.59
N GLY A 178 -5.09 -0.08 27.68
CA GLY A 178 -3.70 -0.48 27.90
C GLY A 178 -2.70 0.62 27.55
N ILE A 179 -1.46 0.42 28.02
CA ILE A 179 -0.32 1.30 27.68
C ILE A 179 -0.04 1.16 26.17
N GLN A 180 0.20 2.27 25.50
CA GLN A 180 0.55 2.31 24.09
C GLN A 180 1.74 3.23 23.87
N ASN A 181 2.92 2.65 23.78
CA ASN A 181 4.19 3.33 23.55
C ASN A 181 4.49 3.44 22.06
N VAL A 182 5.33 4.42 21.70
CA VAL A 182 5.75 4.68 20.32
C VAL A 182 7.26 4.86 20.29
N CYS A 183 7.93 4.01 19.53
CA CYS A 183 9.34 4.11 19.20
C CYS A 183 9.54 5.10 18.06
N MET A 184 10.33 6.14 18.31
CA MET A 184 10.75 7.14 17.35
C MET A 184 12.25 7.38 17.51
N ASP A 185 12.94 7.70 16.42
CA ASP A 185 14.35 8.09 16.54
C ASP A 185 14.51 9.51 17.15
N LYS A 186 15.75 9.91 17.44
CA LYS A 186 16.05 11.23 18.00
C LYS A 186 15.62 12.39 17.08
N GLY A 187 15.43 12.13 15.80
CA GLY A 187 14.89 13.08 14.83
C GLY A 187 13.43 13.45 15.06
N TYR A 188 12.74 12.82 16.02
CA TYR A 188 11.40 13.17 16.48
C TYR A 188 11.37 13.81 17.88
N ASP A 189 12.51 14.00 18.53
CA ASP A 189 12.62 14.59 19.87
C ASP A 189 12.34 16.11 19.85
N PHE A 190 11.05 16.44 19.77
CA PHE A 190 10.55 17.82 19.77
C PHE A 190 9.40 17.98 20.76
N PRO A 191 9.28 19.13 21.46
CA PRO A 191 8.20 19.36 22.43
C PRO A 191 6.78 19.38 21.84
N ASP A 192 6.65 19.51 20.51
CA ASP A 192 5.36 19.55 19.79
C ASP A 192 4.90 18.18 19.26
N ILE A 193 5.57 17.10 19.66
CA ILE A 193 5.20 15.70 19.42
C ILE A 193 4.89 15.05 20.77
#